data_AF-A0A9X2G5C4-F1
#
_entry.id   AF-A0A9X2G5C4-F1
#
_cell.length_a   1.000
_cell.length_b   1.000
_cell.length_c   1.000
_cell.angle_alpha   90.00
_cell.angle_beta   90.00
_cell.angle_gamma   90.00
#
_symmetry.space_group_name_H-M   'P 1'
#
loop_
_entity.id
_entity.type
_entity.pdbx_description
1 polymer ?
#
loop_
_entity_poly.entity_id
_entity_poly.type
_entity_poly.pdbx_seq_one_letter_code
_entity_poly.pdbx_strand_id
1 'polypeptide(L)'
;MTDARAGVRPGSAAANELAERHRASVGAYFDCAHSMQVCLGRPFVTDPGYRAFYDGVAPGLAVWLRDVVDANARAHGVDPEAAVWE
;
A
#
# COMPACT_ATOMS: atom_id res chain seq x y z
N MET A 1 -5.74 7.30 -19.32
CA MET A 1 -4.93 7.25 -18.09
C MET A 1 -5.13 5.85 -17.55
N THR A 2 -4.20 4.98 -17.90
CA THR A 2 -4.35 3.51 -18.00
C THR A 2 -2.95 2.99 -17.64
N ASP A 3 -2.69 2.13 -16.65
CA ASP A 3 -3.57 1.36 -15.78
C ASP A 3 -2.78 0.82 -14.57
N ALA A 4 -3.14 1.16 -13.33
CA ALA A 4 -2.39 0.72 -12.14
C ALA A 4 -2.77 -0.69 -11.66
N ARG A 5 -3.82 -1.32 -12.24
CA ARG A 5 -4.01 -2.80 -12.37
C ARG A 5 -5.42 -3.25 -12.88
N ALA A 6 -5.92 -2.65 -13.95
CA ALA A 6 -7.20 -2.96 -14.61
C ALA A 6 -8.44 -2.72 -13.75
N GLY A 7 -8.57 -1.50 -13.22
CA GLY A 7 -9.82 -1.06 -12.56
C GLY A 7 -10.04 -1.58 -11.13
N VAL A 8 -9.03 -2.22 -10.52
CA VAL A 8 -9.09 -2.60 -9.11
C VAL A 8 -9.00 -1.34 -8.24
N ARG A 9 -10.15 -0.93 -7.70
CA ARG A 9 -10.29 0.28 -6.88
C ARG A 9 -9.75 0.03 -5.46
N PRO A 10 -8.93 0.93 -4.89
CA PRO A 10 -8.60 0.90 -3.47
C PRO A 10 -9.84 0.73 -2.59
N GLY A 11 -9.74 -0.13 -1.57
CA GLY A 11 -10.85 -0.47 -0.67
C GLY A 11 -11.87 -1.47 -1.24
N SER A 12 -11.70 -1.95 -2.48
CA SER A 12 -12.43 -3.14 -2.96
C SER A 12 -11.89 -4.42 -2.33
N ALA A 13 -12.68 -5.50 -2.31
CA ALA A 13 -12.23 -6.80 -1.81
C ALA A 13 -10.93 -7.28 -2.50
N ALA A 14 -10.88 -7.17 -3.84
CA ALA A 14 -9.70 -7.53 -4.61
C ALA A 14 -8.46 -6.65 -4.28
N ALA A 15 -8.66 -5.35 -4.01
CA ALA A 15 -7.58 -4.48 -3.55
C ALA A 15 -7.10 -4.86 -2.15
N ASN A 16 -8.01 -5.16 -1.23
CA ASN A 16 -7.67 -5.54 0.13
C ASN A 16 -6.92 -6.88 0.17
N GLU A 17 -7.31 -7.85 -0.66
CA GLU A 17 -6.53 -9.10 -0.83
C GLU A 17 -5.10 -8.82 -1.32
N LEU A 18 -4.93 -7.88 -2.25
CA LEU A 18 -3.60 -7.46 -2.70
C LEU A 18 -2.78 -6.83 -1.57
N ALA A 19 -3.40 -6.00 -0.73
CA ALA A 19 -2.78 -5.40 0.44
C ALA A 19 -2.34 -6.47 1.46
N GLU A 20 -3.19 -7.46 1.74
CA GLU A 20 -2.86 -8.55 2.67
C GLU A 20 -1.75 -9.45 2.13
N ARG A 21 -1.74 -9.76 0.83
CA ARG A 21 -0.62 -10.50 0.23
C ARG A 21 0.69 -9.73 0.33
N HIS A 22 0.65 -8.41 0.09
CA HIS A 22 1.81 -7.56 0.29
C HIS A 22 2.27 -7.57 1.76
N ARG A 23 1.34 -7.41 2.72
CA ARG A 23 1.63 -7.44 4.16
C ARG A 23 2.26 -8.77 4.58
N ALA A 24 1.72 -9.89 4.11
CA ALA A 24 2.24 -11.23 4.39
C ALA A 24 3.65 -11.44 3.81
N SER A 25 3.95 -10.86 2.63
CA SER A 25 5.29 -10.93 2.06
C SER A 25 6.33 -10.16 2.88
N VAL A 26 5.95 -9.03 3.47
CA VAL A 26 6.76 -8.29 4.45
C VAL A 26 6.85 -9.07 5.77
N GLY A 27 5.75 -9.73 6.15
CA GLY A 27 5.60 -10.64 7.28
C GLY A 27 6.68 -11.73 7.39
N ALA A 28 7.33 -12.06 6.26
CA ALA A 28 8.45 -13.02 6.22
C ALA A 28 9.70 -12.51 6.97
N TYR A 29 9.82 -11.21 7.21
CA TYR A 29 10.98 -10.60 7.87
C TYR A 29 10.70 -10.18 9.31
N PHE A 30 9.46 -9.78 9.62
CA PHE A 30 8.96 -9.41 10.95
C PHE A 30 7.43 -9.43 10.94
N ASP A 31 6.78 -9.62 12.09
CA ASP A 31 5.32 -9.56 12.16
C ASP A 31 4.84 -8.15 11.79
N CYS A 32 4.22 -8.01 10.61
CA CYS A 32 3.86 -6.72 10.03
C CYS A 32 2.38 -6.44 10.28
N ALA A 33 2.08 -5.73 11.37
CA ALA A 33 0.77 -5.12 11.63
C ALA A 33 0.38 -4.12 10.53
N HIS A 34 -0.92 -3.83 10.40
CA HIS A 34 -1.44 -2.86 9.43
C HIS A 34 -0.87 -1.45 9.61
N SER A 35 -0.63 -1.02 10.86
CA SER A 35 0.03 0.26 11.19
C SER A 35 1.45 0.34 10.60
N MET A 36 2.26 -0.69 10.81
CA MET A 36 3.59 -0.82 10.21
C MET A 36 3.53 -0.85 8.67
N GLN A 37 2.56 -1.55 8.10
CA GLN A 37 2.39 -1.60 6.64
C GLN A 37 2.12 -0.20 6.06
N VAL A 38 1.30 0.61 6.71
CA VAL A 38 1.08 2.02 6.32
C VAL A 38 2.38 2.80 6.37
N CYS A 39 3.16 2.67 7.46
CA CYS A 39 4.45 3.35 7.58
C CYS A 39 5.42 2.98 6.44
N LEU A 40 5.44 1.71 6.01
CA LEU A 40 6.23 1.26 4.85
C LEU A 40 5.73 1.82 3.52
N GLY A 41 4.42 2.08 3.40
CA GLY A 41 3.80 2.61 2.19
C GLY A 41 3.98 4.12 1.99
N ARG A 42 4.20 4.90 3.05
CA ARG A 42 4.37 6.36 2.96
C ARG A 42 5.52 6.78 2.04
N PRO A 43 6.74 6.21 2.13
CA PRO A 43 7.85 6.55 1.24
C PRO A 43 7.55 6.34 -0.24
N PHE A 44 6.62 5.45 -0.61
CA PHE A 44 6.32 5.17 -2.02
C PHE A 44 5.93 6.42 -2.81
N VAL A 45 5.30 7.39 -2.14
CA VAL A 45 4.85 8.63 -2.76
C VAL A 45 5.66 9.85 -2.32
N THR A 46 6.27 9.84 -1.12
CA THR A 46 7.02 10.99 -0.60
C THR A 46 8.49 10.98 -1.00
N ASP A 47 9.07 9.82 -1.28
CA ASP A 47 10.46 9.69 -1.74
C ASP A 47 10.50 9.55 -3.27
N PRO A 48 11.19 10.44 -4.00
CA PRO A 48 11.27 10.40 -5.47
C PRO A 48 11.86 9.10 -6.03
N GLY A 49 12.79 8.46 -5.30
CA GLY A 49 13.42 7.21 -5.72
C GLY A 49 12.45 6.04 -5.69
N TYR A 50 11.70 5.89 -4.60
CA TYR A 50 10.63 4.89 -4.51
C TYR A 50 9.51 5.17 -5.52
N ARG A 51 9.11 6.44 -5.64
CA ARG A 51 8.08 6.86 -6.60
C ARG A 51 8.47 6.49 -8.03
N ALA A 52 9.69 6.82 -8.44
CA ALA A 52 10.20 6.51 -9.77
C ALA A 52 10.32 5.00 -10.01
N PHE A 53 10.74 4.23 -9.00
CA PHE A 53 10.83 2.78 -9.09
C PHE A 53 9.46 2.14 -9.39
N TYR A 54 8.43 2.44 -8.59
CA TYR A 54 7.10 1.85 -8.79
C TYR A 54 6.42 2.38 -10.04
N ASP A 55 6.49 3.67 -10.32
CA ASP A 55 5.87 4.25 -11.52
C ASP A 55 6.57 3.79 -12.82
N GLY A 56 7.84 3.37 -12.73
CA GLY A 56 8.56 2.70 -13.82
C GLY A 56 8.01 1.31 -14.17
N VAL A 57 7.33 0.63 -13.23
CA VAL A 57 6.66 -0.66 -13.48
C VAL A 57 5.31 -0.45 -14.14
N ALA A 58 4.50 0.47 -13.63
CA ALA A 58 3.26 0.89 -14.26
C ALA A 58 2.94 2.35 -13.87
N PRO A 59 2.46 3.19 -14.80
CA PRO A 59 2.16 4.59 -14.50
C PRO A 59 1.17 4.74 -13.33
N GLY A 60 1.57 5.47 -12.29
CA GLY A 60 0.76 5.74 -11.10
C GLY A 60 0.67 4.60 -10.09
N LEU A 61 1.45 3.53 -10.27
CA LEU A 61 1.46 2.37 -9.37
C LEU A 61 1.84 2.75 -7.94
N ALA A 62 2.76 3.68 -7.74
CA ALA A 62 3.21 4.06 -6.40
C ALA A 62 2.07 4.62 -5.56
N VAL A 63 1.29 5.53 -6.15
CA VAL A 63 0.12 6.15 -5.51
C VAL A 63 -0.96 5.10 -5.29
N TRP A 64 -1.26 4.28 -6.29
CA TRP A 64 -2.26 3.23 -6.17
C TRP A 64 -1.93 2.23 -5.06
N LEU A 65 -0.67 1.80 -4.95
CA LEU A 65 -0.24 0.86 -3.92
C LEU A 65 -0.40 1.46 -2.52
N ARG A 66 0.00 2.72 -2.34
CA ARG A 66 -0.21 3.46 -1.09
C ARG A 66 -1.70 3.55 -0.75
N ASP A 67 -2.54 3.94 -1.70
CA ASP A 67 -3.99 4.08 -1.49
C ASP A 67 -4.66 2.74 -1.12
N VAL A 68 -4.20 1.63 -1.73
CA VAL A 68 -4.67 0.27 -1.41
C VAL A 68 -4.29 -0.13 0.01
N VAL A 69 -3.05 0.15 0.44
CA VAL A 69 -2.61 -0.09 1.82
C VAL A 69 -3.42 0.74 2.81
N ASP A 70 -3.60 2.04 2.54
CA ASP A 70 -4.38 2.94 3.40
C ASP A 70 -5.84 2.49 3.52
N ALA A 71 -6.47 2.09 2.41
CA ALA A 71 -7.85 1.63 2.42
C ALA A 71 -8.01 0.30 3.19
N ASN A 72 -7.06 -0.62 3.05
CA ASN A 72 -7.05 -1.87 3.78
C ASN A 72 -6.80 -1.68 5.28
N ALA A 73 -5.91 -0.76 5.66
CA ALA A 73 -5.67 -0.39 7.05
C ALA A 73 -6.95 0.17 7.71
N ARG A 74 -7.67 1.07 7.02
CA ARG A 74 -8.97 1.58 7.49
C ARG A 74 -9.99 0.46 7.69
N ALA A 75 -10.04 -0.52 6.78
CA ALA A 75 -10.93 -1.67 6.91
C ALA A 75 -10.61 -2.54 8.15
N HIS A 76 -9.39 -2.45 8.67
CA HIS A 76 -8.93 -3.14 9.88
C HIS A 76 -8.87 -2.22 11.12
N GLY A 77 -9.50 -1.04 11.06
CA GLY A 77 -9.59 -0.12 12.20
C GLY A 77 -8.34 0.71 12.47
N VAL A 78 -7.37 0.72 11.54
CA VAL A 78 -6.18 1.56 11.63
C VAL A 78 -6.39 2.84 10.81
N ASP A 79 -6.19 4.00 11.44
CA ASP A 79 -6.17 5.28 10.74
C ASP A 79 -4.78 5.50 10.09
N PRO A 80 -4.68 5.58 8.75
CA PRO A 80 -3.39 5.74 8.07
C PRO A 80 -2.66 7.04 8.40
N GLU A 81 -3.39 8.11 8.75
CA GLU A 81 -2.77 9.38 9.12
C GLU A 81 -2.14 9.32 10.52
N ALA A 82 -2.78 8.59 11.44
CA ALA A 82 -2.29 8.39 12.81
C ALA A 82 -1.35 7.18 12.96
N ALA A 83 -1.20 6.35 11.91
CA ALA A 83 -0.38 5.14 11.98
C ALA A 83 1.07 5.47 12.34
N VAL A 84 1.58 4.74 13.34
CA VAL A 84 2.97 4.78 13.79
C VAL A 84 3.56 3.38 13.72
N TRP A 85 4.89 3.31 13.71
CA TRP A 85 5.59 2.05 13.83
C TRP A 85 5.46 1.54 15.27
N GLU A 86 5.06 0.27 15.43
CA GLU A 86 4.83 -0.40 16.74
C GLU A 86 5.71 -1.64 16.88
#